data_AF-A0A3D2Z3N6-F1
#
_entry.id   AF-A0A3D2Z3N6-F1
#
_cell.length_a   1.000
_cell.length_b   1.000
_cell.length_c   1.000
_cell.angle_alpha   90.00
_cell.angle_beta   90.00
_cell.angle_gamma   90.00
#
_symmetry.space_group_name_H-M   'P 1'
#
loop_
_entity.id
_entity.type
_entity.pdbx_description
1 polymer ?
#
loop_
_entity_poly.entity_id
_entity_poly.type
_entity_poly.pdbx_seq_one_letter_code
_entity_poly.pdbx_strand_id
1 'polypeptide(L)'
;MDGVHDMGGMHGFGRVDPASDSPYHEQWEARVHAISTALAAPGGGRFALESLSPEVYLASSYYERWLQARINTLVAHGYITQQELDVTLDRYRQDPAARLPADDPARYKTALAETGSRGQKDVESVDLYGNKRLFLGALCQNSGKLWAGKVRD
;
A
#
# COMPACT_ATOMS: atom_id res chain seq x y z
N MET A 1 -2.30 7.22 -19.41
CA MET A 1 -1.36 8.33 -19.67
C MET A 1 -0.17 7.72 -20.41
N ASP A 2 0.59 8.47 -21.20
CA ASP A 2 1.75 7.90 -21.92
C ASP A 2 2.92 7.70 -20.96
N GLY A 3 3.06 6.50 -20.40
CA GLY A 3 4.06 6.18 -19.37
C GLY A 3 4.60 4.76 -19.49
N VAL A 4 5.60 4.44 -18.68
CA VAL A 4 6.36 3.17 -18.80
C VAL A 4 5.54 1.91 -18.54
N HIS A 5 4.33 2.03 -18.00
CA HIS A 5 3.43 0.90 -17.83
C HIS A 5 2.90 0.37 -19.18
N ASP A 6 2.87 1.21 -20.22
CA ASP A 6 2.48 0.84 -21.57
C ASP A 6 3.70 0.33 -22.36
N MET A 7 4.10 -0.90 -22.07
CA MET A 7 5.29 -1.52 -22.68
C MET A 7 4.98 -2.28 -23.98
N GLY A 8 3.79 -2.10 -24.55
CA GLY A 8 3.37 -2.78 -25.77
C GLY A 8 4.31 -2.49 -26.94
N GLY A 9 4.99 -3.52 -27.45
CA GLY A 9 5.91 -3.39 -28.59
C GLY A 9 7.31 -2.86 -28.25
N MET A 10 7.63 -2.68 -26.96
CA MET A 10 8.99 -2.33 -26.54
C MET A 10 9.93 -3.55 -26.58
N HIS A 11 11.23 -3.28 -26.74
CA HIS A 11 12.30 -4.29 -26.76
C HIS A 11 13.26 -4.05 -25.58
N GLY A 12 14.09 -5.04 -25.23
CA GLY A 12 15.21 -4.86 -24.29
C GLY A 12 14.98 -5.33 -22.84
N PHE A 13 13.81 -5.89 -22.52
CA PHE A 13 13.49 -6.40 -21.17
C PHE A 13 14.03 -7.81 -20.87
N GLY A 14 14.72 -8.43 -21.83
CA GLY A 14 15.27 -9.77 -21.68
C GLY A 14 14.22 -10.88 -21.83
N ARG A 15 14.55 -12.07 -21.33
CA ARG A 15 13.70 -13.25 -21.40
C ARG A 15 12.66 -13.20 -20.26
N VAL A 16 11.48 -13.73 -20.53
CA VAL A 16 10.46 -13.94 -19.49
C VAL A 16 10.93 -15.04 -18.54
N ASP A 17 10.93 -14.74 -17.25
CA ASP A 17 11.11 -15.72 -16.18
C ASP A 17 9.74 -16.32 -15.83
N PRO A 18 9.55 -17.66 -15.89
CA PRO A 18 8.27 -18.28 -15.52
C PRO A 18 7.88 -17.96 -14.07
N ALA A 19 6.58 -17.70 -13.87
CA ALA A 19 6.06 -17.37 -12.55
C ALA A 19 6.20 -18.54 -11.57
N SER A 20 6.40 -18.21 -10.29
CA SER A 20 6.25 -19.12 -9.16
C SER A 20 4.82 -19.67 -9.08
N ASP A 21 4.67 -20.92 -8.61
CA ASP A 21 3.35 -21.52 -8.32
C ASP A 21 2.59 -20.79 -7.21
N SER A 22 3.31 -20.08 -6.33
CA SER A 22 2.72 -19.26 -5.27
C SER A 22 2.45 -17.84 -5.76
N PRO A 23 1.23 -17.29 -5.54
CA PRO A 23 0.91 -15.90 -5.86
C PRO A 23 1.59 -14.88 -4.92
N TYR A 24 2.10 -15.34 -3.77
CA TYR A 24 2.80 -14.51 -2.80
C TYR A 24 4.15 -15.14 -2.43
N HIS A 25 5.22 -14.36 -2.51
CA HIS A 25 6.58 -14.76 -2.12
C HIS A 25 6.88 -14.47 -0.65
N GLU A 26 6.15 -13.52 -0.07
CA GLU A 26 6.33 -13.06 1.30
C GLU A 26 4.97 -12.73 1.94
N GLN A 27 4.86 -12.84 3.26
CA GLN A 27 3.57 -12.66 3.97
C GLN A 27 2.95 -11.26 3.78
N TRP A 28 3.78 -10.24 3.56
CA TRP A 28 3.32 -8.85 3.39
C TRP A 28 2.58 -8.65 2.06
N GLU A 29 2.89 -9.43 1.02
CA GLU A 29 2.27 -9.31 -0.29
C GLU A 29 0.77 -9.61 -0.24
N ALA A 30 0.40 -10.66 0.50
CA ALA A 30 -1.00 -11.00 0.76
C ALA A 30 -1.73 -9.90 1.54
N ARG A 31 -1.04 -9.20 2.45
CA ARG A 31 -1.61 -8.06 3.20
C ARG A 31 -1.85 -6.87 2.29
N VAL A 32 -0.90 -6.52 1.43
CA VAL A 32 -1.05 -5.43 0.46
C VAL A 32 -2.20 -5.70 -0.50
N HIS A 33 -2.34 -6.94 -0.96
CA HIS A 33 -3.49 -7.35 -1.76
C HIS A 33 -4.80 -7.19 -0.98
N ALA A 34 -4.91 -7.76 0.21
CA ALA A 34 -6.11 -7.67 1.04
C ALA A 34 -6.52 -6.22 1.30
N ILE A 35 -5.57 -5.36 1.65
CA ILE A 35 -5.78 -3.92 1.84
C ILE A 35 -6.26 -3.27 0.54
N SER A 36 -5.58 -3.52 -0.58
CA SER A 36 -5.89 -2.90 -1.87
C SER A 36 -7.25 -3.30 -2.43
N THR A 37 -7.76 -4.47 -2.03
CA THR A 37 -9.10 -4.97 -2.39
C THR A 37 -10.17 -4.46 -1.43
N ALA A 38 -9.87 -4.36 -0.13
CA ALA A 38 -10.80 -3.82 0.86
C ALA A 38 -10.98 -2.30 0.74
N LEU A 39 -9.95 -1.60 0.26
CA LEU A 39 -9.92 -0.15 0.14
C LEU A 39 -10.26 0.28 -1.30
N ALA A 40 -11.45 0.83 -1.50
CA ALA A 40 -11.71 1.63 -2.69
C ALA A 40 -10.94 2.95 -2.55
N ALA A 41 -9.97 3.17 -3.43
CA ALA A 41 -9.19 4.39 -3.46
C ALA A 41 -9.73 5.36 -4.52
N PRO A 42 -9.82 6.67 -4.24
CA PRO A 42 -10.16 7.67 -5.24
C PRO A 42 -9.25 7.58 -6.47
N GLY A 43 -9.82 7.77 -7.67
CA GLY A 43 -9.08 7.66 -8.94
C GLY A 43 -8.85 6.23 -9.44
N GLY A 44 -9.13 5.20 -8.64
CA GLY A 44 -9.02 3.79 -9.03
C GLY A 44 -7.59 3.22 -8.99
N GLY A 45 -7.48 1.90 -8.92
CA GLY A 45 -6.19 1.21 -8.73
C GLY A 45 -5.20 1.36 -9.89
N ARG A 46 -5.69 1.35 -11.13
CA ARG A 46 -4.83 1.45 -12.33
C ARG A 46 -4.20 2.82 -12.46
N PHE A 47 -4.98 3.89 -12.37
CA PHE A 47 -4.48 5.25 -12.46
C PHE A 47 -3.35 5.52 -11.45
N ALA A 48 -3.51 5.07 -10.20
CA ALA A 48 -2.48 5.23 -9.17
C ALA A 48 -1.17 4.48 -9.50
N LEU A 49 -1.26 3.26 -10.06
CA LEU A 49 -0.10 2.49 -10.50
C LEU A 49 0.60 3.12 -11.71
N GLU A 50 -0.18 3.62 -12.67
CA GLU A 50 0.29 4.28 -13.89
C GLU A 50 0.97 5.63 -13.61
N SER A 51 0.69 6.23 -12.44
CA SER A 51 1.24 7.51 -11.98
C SER A 51 2.57 7.38 -11.22
N LEU A 52 3.06 6.16 -10.98
CA LEU A 52 4.40 5.96 -10.39
C LEU A 52 5.48 6.46 -11.36
N SER A 53 6.59 6.97 -10.82
CA SER A 53 7.74 7.33 -11.65
C SER A 53 8.26 6.08 -12.37
N PRO A 54 8.83 6.20 -13.59
CA PRO A 54 9.32 5.06 -14.33
C PRO A 54 10.36 4.23 -13.56
N GLU A 55 11.21 4.90 -12.79
CA GLU A 55 12.26 4.25 -12.00
C GLU A 55 11.65 3.38 -10.90
N VAL A 56 10.65 3.89 -10.18
CA VAL A 56 9.93 3.12 -9.14
C VAL A 56 9.16 1.98 -9.79
N TYR A 57 8.45 2.23 -10.89
CA TYR A 57 7.64 1.21 -11.57
C TYR A 57 8.49 0.02 -12.02
N LEU A 58 9.64 0.27 -12.63
CA LEU A 58 10.52 -0.79 -13.15
C LEU A 58 11.36 -1.46 -12.07
N ALA A 59 11.75 -0.74 -11.02
CA ALA A 59 12.62 -1.28 -9.97
C ALA A 59 11.86 -1.99 -8.83
N SER A 60 10.53 -1.86 -8.77
CA SER A 60 9.70 -2.45 -7.72
C SER A 60 9.10 -3.79 -8.13
N SER A 61 8.98 -4.69 -7.15
CA SER A 61 8.19 -5.91 -7.31
C SER A 61 6.71 -5.60 -7.56
N TYR A 62 5.93 -6.62 -7.94
CA TYR A 62 4.50 -6.46 -8.23
C TYR A 62 3.73 -5.83 -7.06
N TYR A 63 3.86 -6.38 -5.85
CA TYR A 63 3.15 -5.86 -4.69
C TYR A 63 3.81 -4.62 -4.07
N GLU A 64 5.09 -4.35 -4.36
CA GLU A 64 5.72 -3.08 -3.99
C GLU A 64 5.09 -1.91 -4.74
N ARG A 65 4.85 -2.05 -6.06
CA ARG A 65 4.14 -1.03 -6.85
C ARG A 65 2.75 -0.74 -6.28
N TRP A 66 2.02 -1.79 -5.91
CA TRP A 66 0.69 -1.65 -5.29
C TRP A 66 0.78 -0.88 -3.98
N LEU A 67 1.76 -1.22 -3.13
CA LEU A 67 1.96 -0.55 -1.85
C LEU A 67 2.27 0.94 -2.03
N GLN A 68 3.23 1.27 -2.90
CA GLN A 68 3.64 2.64 -3.19
C GLN A 68 2.49 3.47 -3.74
N ALA A 69 1.76 2.93 -4.73
CA ALA A 69 0.59 3.59 -5.30
C ALA A 69 -0.46 3.88 -4.22
N ARG A 70 -0.69 2.93 -3.30
CA ARG A 70 -1.65 3.11 -2.20
C ARG A 70 -1.21 4.16 -1.19
N ILE A 71 0.06 4.17 -0.78
CA ILE A 71 0.61 5.21 0.09
C ILE A 71 0.41 6.58 -0.56
N ASN A 72 0.83 6.74 -1.82
CA ASN A 72 0.73 8.01 -2.54
C ASN A 72 -0.71 8.49 -2.63
N THR A 73 -1.66 7.61 -2.97
CA THR A 73 -3.08 7.98 -3.01
C THR A 73 -3.59 8.41 -1.64
N LEU A 74 -3.27 7.69 -0.57
CA LEU A 74 -3.80 8.01 0.75
C LEU A 74 -3.21 9.31 1.33
N VAL A 75 -1.93 9.59 1.04
CA VAL A 75 -1.30 10.86 1.41
C VAL A 75 -1.86 12.01 0.58
N ALA A 76 -1.95 11.86 -0.74
CA ALA A 76 -2.42 12.91 -1.65
C ALA A 76 -3.87 13.35 -1.35
N HIS A 77 -4.71 12.42 -0.91
CA HIS A 77 -6.10 12.70 -0.52
C HIS A 77 -6.26 13.05 0.96
N GLY A 78 -5.17 13.15 1.73
CA GLY A 78 -5.19 13.59 3.13
C GLY A 78 -5.74 12.57 4.13
N TYR A 79 -5.91 11.30 3.74
CA TYR A 79 -6.36 10.24 4.65
C TYR A 79 -5.29 9.88 5.67
N ILE A 80 -4.01 9.94 5.27
CA ILE A 80 -2.86 9.92 6.17
C ILE A 80 -1.97 11.13 5.89
N THR A 81 -1.35 11.66 6.92
CA THR A 81 -0.30 12.68 6.76
C THR A 81 1.06 12.01 6.56
N GLN A 82 1.98 12.72 5.92
CA GLN A 82 3.37 12.26 5.80
C GLN A 82 3.99 12.04 7.18
N GLN A 83 3.73 12.93 8.14
CA GLN A 83 4.22 12.80 9.51
C GLN A 83 3.73 11.52 10.21
N GLU A 84 2.45 11.17 10.06
CA GLU A 84 1.92 9.93 10.64
C GLU A 84 2.54 8.68 10.00
N LEU A 85 2.78 8.72 8.70
CA LEU A 85 3.50 7.66 7.98
C LEU A 85 4.93 7.53 8.51
N ASP A 86 5.68 8.63 8.62
CA ASP A 86 7.06 8.64 9.07
C ASP A 86 7.20 8.11 10.51
N VAL A 87 6.37 8.60 11.43
CA VAL A 87 6.33 8.13 12.83
C VAL A 87 6.03 6.63 12.91
N THR A 88 5.11 6.16 12.07
CA THR A 88 4.77 4.74 12.03
C THR A 88 5.93 3.93 11.46
N LEU A 89 6.53 4.37 10.34
CA LEU A 89 7.67 3.68 9.73
C LEU A 89 8.83 3.57 10.73
N ASP A 90 9.14 4.64 11.45
CA ASP A 90 10.21 4.65 12.44
C ASP A 90 9.96 3.69 13.60
N ARG A 91 8.71 3.62 14.08
CA ARG A 91 8.33 2.65 15.12
C ARG A 91 8.67 1.21 14.72
N TYR A 92 8.27 0.77 13.52
CA TYR A 92 8.51 -0.61 13.12
C TYR A 92 9.90 -0.84 12.50
N ARG A 93 10.62 0.22 12.10
CA ARG A 93 12.06 0.11 11.84
C ARG A 93 12.81 -0.23 13.13
N GLN A 94 12.44 0.40 14.24
CA GLN A 94 13.04 0.16 15.55
C GLN A 94 12.61 -1.17 16.16
N ASP A 95 11.33 -1.52 16.01
CA ASP A 95 10.76 -2.79 16.48
C ASP A 95 9.89 -3.44 15.40
N PRO A 96 10.49 -4.26 14.51
CA PRO A 96 9.74 -4.99 13.49
C PRO A 96 8.68 -5.96 14.05
N ALA A 97 8.82 -6.36 15.32
CA ALA A 97 7.88 -7.25 16.01
C ALA A 97 6.77 -6.49 16.75
N ALA A 98 6.76 -5.16 16.70
CA ALA A 98 5.73 -4.35 17.35
C ALA A 98 4.32 -4.82 16.93
N ARG A 99 3.41 -4.91 17.91
CA ARG A 99 2.03 -5.36 17.67
C ARG A 99 1.29 -4.40 16.75
N LEU A 100 0.59 -4.96 15.75
CA LEU A 100 -0.24 -4.17 14.85
C LEU A 100 -1.47 -3.65 15.60
N PRO A 101 -2.00 -2.45 15.27
CA PRO A 101 -3.26 -1.98 15.82
C PRO A 101 -4.45 -2.92 15.52
N ALA A 102 -4.34 -3.73 14.46
CA ALA A 102 -5.32 -4.76 14.08
C ALA A 102 -5.35 -5.96 15.02
N ASP A 103 -4.26 -6.20 15.76
CA ASP A 103 -4.19 -7.28 16.74
C ASP A 103 -4.85 -6.88 18.07
N ASP A 104 -5.52 -5.72 18.13
CA ASP A 104 -6.40 -5.28 19.21
C ASP A 104 -7.87 -5.40 18.75
N PRO A 105 -8.57 -6.49 19.12
CA PRO A 105 -9.94 -6.75 18.66
C PRO A 105 -10.94 -5.67 19.08
N ALA A 106 -10.68 -4.93 20.15
CA ALA A 106 -11.54 -3.84 20.60
C ALA A 106 -11.40 -2.64 19.65
N ARG A 107 -10.17 -2.27 19.28
CA ARG A 107 -9.92 -1.21 18.29
C ARG A 107 -10.47 -1.54 16.91
N TYR A 108 -10.34 -2.78 16.45
CA TYR A 108 -10.90 -3.21 15.16
C TYR A 108 -12.44 -3.09 15.13
N LYS A 109 -13.12 -3.49 16.21
CA LYS A 109 -14.58 -3.36 16.33
C LYS A 109 -15.03 -1.90 16.40
N THR A 110 -14.31 -1.04 17.11
CA THR A 110 -14.59 0.40 17.15
C THR A 110 -14.47 1.03 15.76
N ALA A 111 -13.37 0.74 15.04
CA ALA A 111 -13.17 1.23 13.67
C ALA A 111 -14.30 0.79 12.71
N LEU A 112 -14.75 -0.47 12.79
CA LEU A 112 -15.87 -0.97 11.98
C LEU A 112 -17.22 -0.33 12.34
N ALA A 113 -17.49 -0.11 13.63
CA ALA A 113 -18.75 0.48 14.09
C ALA A 113 -18.89 1.95 13.68
N GLU A 114 -17.78 2.70 13.68
CA GLU A 114 -17.72 4.08 13.18
C GLU A 114 -17.97 4.14 11.67
N THR A 115 -17.46 3.14 10.93
CA THR A 115 -17.60 3.03 9.46
C THR A 115 -19.01 2.59 9.03
N GLY A 116 -19.67 1.72 9.80
CA GLY A 116 -20.96 1.11 9.47
C GLY A 116 -22.19 2.04 9.53
N SER A 117 -22.01 3.30 9.96
CA SER A 117 -23.09 4.29 10.08
C SER A 117 -23.34 5.10 8.80
N ARG A 118 -22.52 5.00 7.75
CA ARG A 118 -22.71 5.77 6.50
C ARG A 118 -23.11 4.87 5.34
N GLY A 119 -24.37 4.98 4.96
CA GLY A 119 -25.00 4.17 3.92
C GLY A 119 -24.39 4.33 2.54
N GLN A 120 -24.63 3.30 1.72
CA GLN A 120 -24.09 3.00 0.39
C GLN A 120 -24.42 4.01 -0.75
N LYS A 121 -24.69 5.29 -0.46
CA LYS A 121 -25.12 6.26 -1.49
C LYS A 121 -24.13 7.37 -1.85
N ASP A 122 -23.04 7.57 -1.10
CA ASP A 122 -22.06 8.61 -1.44
C ASP A 122 -20.66 8.00 -1.58
N VAL A 123 -20.30 7.60 -2.80
CA VAL A 123 -18.95 7.11 -3.16
C VAL A 123 -17.88 8.20 -2.98
N GLU A 124 -18.28 9.44 -2.69
CA GLU A 124 -17.38 10.54 -2.32
C GLU A 124 -16.86 10.48 -0.87
N SER A 125 -17.38 9.58 -0.02
CA SER A 125 -16.88 9.45 1.36
C SER A 125 -16.81 7.99 1.81
N VAL A 126 -15.89 7.22 1.21
CA VAL A 126 -15.38 6.05 1.92
C VAL A 126 -14.64 6.59 3.14
N ASP A 127 -15.19 6.35 4.34
CA ASP A 127 -14.55 6.73 5.59
C ASP A 127 -13.32 5.84 5.82
N LEU A 128 -12.21 6.31 5.26
CA LEU A 128 -10.88 5.75 5.45
C LEU A 128 -10.26 6.20 6.80
N TYR A 129 -10.89 7.10 7.56
CA TYR A 129 -10.37 7.59 8.84
C TYR A 129 -10.48 6.53 9.94
N GLY A 130 -11.51 5.69 9.95
CA GLY A 130 -11.62 4.54 10.86
C GLY A 130 -10.52 3.47 10.65
N ASN A 131 -10.09 3.28 9.39
CA ASN A 131 -9.07 2.29 8.99
C ASN A 131 -7.63 2.83 8.99
N LYS A 132 -7.44 4.12 9.27
CA LYS A 132 -6.15 4.83 9.21
C LYS A 132 -5.03 4.17 10.03
N ARG A 133 -5.35 3.72 11.25
CA ARG A 133 -4.39 3.06 12.15
C ARG A 133 -4.12 1.61 11.77
N LEU A 134 -5.08 0.93 11.12
CA LEU A 134 -4.93 -0.45 10.65
C LEU A 134 -4.01 -0.50 9.42
N PHE A 135 -4.16 0.47 8.51
CA PHE A 135 -3.32 0.65 7.33
C PHE A 135 -1.85 0.94 7.70
N LEU A 136 -1.62 1.91 8.59
CA LEU A 136 -0.29 2.28 9.06
C LEU A 136 0.42 1.12 9.79
N GLY A 137 -0.30 0.36 10.62
CA GLY A 137 0.27 -0.83 11.23
C GLY A 137 0.70 -1.88 10.20
N ALA A 138 -0.21 -2.26 9.30
CA ALA A 138 0.06 -3.31 8.30
C ALA A 138 1.16 -2.94 7.31
N LEU A 139 1.39 -1.64 7.08
CA LEU A 139 2.45 -1.08 6.24
C LEU A 139 3.87 -1.35 6.76
N CYS A 140 4.05 -1.37 8.08
CA CYS A 140 5.35 -1.06 8.65
C CYS A 140 6.11 -2.27 9.21
N GLN A 141 5.49 -3.44 9.32
CA GLN A 141 6.16 -4.68 9.78
C GLN A 141 7.29 -5.19 8.87
N ASN A 142 7.64 -4.47 7.80
CA ASN A 142 8.66 -4.93 6.85
C ASN A 142 9.57 -3.82 6.27
N SER A 143 9.62 -2.65 6.92
CA SER A 143 10.51 -1.55 6.50
C SER A 143 12.01 -1.87 6.63
N GLY A 144 12.37 -2.97 7.31
CA GLY A 144 13.76 -3.43 7.45
C GLY A 144 14.44 -3.88 6.14
N LYS A 145 13.69 -4.28 5.10
CA LYS A 145 14.26 -4.58 3.77
C LYS A 145 13.92 -3.54 2.70
N LEU A 146 12.73 -2.93 2.76
CA LEU A 146 12.29 -1.91 1.81
C LEU A 146 13.06 -0.59 1.93
N TRP A 147 13.64 -0.28 3.10
CA TRP A 147 14.32 1.01 3.34
C TRP A 147 15.78 0.89 3.79
N ALA A 148 16.29 -0.31 4.08
CA ALA A 148 17.69 -0.50 4.49
C ALA A 148 18.71 -0.47 3.34
N GLY A 149 18.25 -0.31 2.08
CA GLY A 149 19.12 -0.41 0.90
C GLY A 149 19.03 0.69 -0.14
N LYS A 150 18.13 1.68 -0.03
CA LYS A 150 17.92 2.69 -1.09
C LYS A 150 17.69 4.14 -0.61
N VAL A 151 18.14 4.49 0.60
CA VAL A 151 18.44 5.89 0.94
C VAL A 151 19.95 6.04 0.93
N ARG A 152 20.51 6.31 -0.26
CA ARG A 152 21.83 6.92 -0.43
C ARG A 152 21.64 8.11 -1.35
N ASP A 153 21.93 9.27 -0.79
CA ASP A 153 22.15 10.62 -1.36
C ASP A 153 21.22 11.12 -2.49
#